data_AF-A0A3C0FNK9-F1
#
_entry.id   AF-A0A3C0FNK9-F1
#
_cell.length_a   1.000
_cell.length_b   1.000
_cell.length_c   1.000
_cell.angle_alpha   90.00
_cell.angle_beta   90.00
_cell.angle_gamma   90.00
#
_symmetry.space_group_name_H-M   'P 1'
#
loop_
_entity.id
_entity.type
_entity.pdbx_description
1 polymer ?
#
loop_
_entity_poly.entity_id
_entity_poly.type
_entity_poly.pdbx_seq_one_letter_code
_entity_poly.pdbx_strand_id
1 'polypeptide(L)'
;FLKLYQEGKDDDSDDEKDRRLPPLAEGQNPDLGKVSIDQHFTQPPPRYTEASLVKKMEELGIGRPSTYASIISVLQDRNYVLLDRRRFVAQDRGRLVTAFLSKFFERYVQYNFTADLENQLDEISMGKLAWKDVLKDFWKSFKGNVDEAKELKITDVLDALQVMLENYLFPPREDGTDPHKCPKCEDGKLSLKLGKFGAFLGCSNYPECNYTRPLVANENGADSELDAGPKVLGIDKETGKEITLRKGPYGVYVQLGEEEEVEGKNGKPKKVKPKRTSLPKGLEPSVVDLTKAEELLTLPRVVGIYPETGEEMKANIGRFGPYVQAGSIFASLKADDDVLTIGENRAITLIADKREKAGKEIGKHPDDGEPIFVAVGRWGPFVKHKKTIANIRDVERDDITLEMAIKAIKEKEAKSGKTTKASAKKAATKKAPAKKKTAAKKPAAKKTTKKKAAAD
;
A
#
# COMPACT_ATOMS: atom_id res chain seq x y z
N PHE A 1 19.89 -2.78 -44.21
CA PHE A 1 19.03 -2.42 -43.07
C PHE A 1 19.21 -3.40 -41.90
N LEU A 2 19.15 -4.73 -42.07
CA LEU A 2 19.40 -5.69 -40.96
C LEU A 2 20.77 -5.57 -40.28
N LYS A 3 21.81 -5.14 -41.00
CA LYS A 3 23.15 -4.82 -40.44
C LYS A 3 23.17 -3.54 -39.57
N LEU A 4 22.14 -2.70 -39.70
CA LEU A 4 22.00 -1.39 -39.05
C LEU A 4 20.87 -1.35 -38.00
N TYR A 5 19.84 -2.17 -38.17
CA TYR A 5 18.68 -2.24 -37.29
C TYR A 5 18.04 -3.62 -37.36
N GLN A 6 17.78 -4.19 -36.20
CA GLN A 6 17.03 -5.42 -36.04
C GLN A 6 16.01 -5.21 -34.93
N GLU A 7 14.73 -5.44 -35.24
CA GLU A 7 13.66 -5.35 -34.26
C GLU A 7 13.79 -6.50 -33.25
N GLY A 8 13.74 -6.17 -31.97
CA GLY A 8 13.72 -7.17 -30.89
C GLY A 8 12.39 -7.94 -30.93
N LYS A 9 12.44 -9.26 -30.85
CA LYS A 9 11.23 -10.08 -30.65
C LYS A 9 10.87 -10.01 -29.15
N ASP A 10 9.59 -9.94 -28.83
CA ASP A 10 9.11 -9.92 -27.43
C ASP A 10 9.41 -11.24 -26.68
N ASP A 11 9.60 -12.34 -27.42
CA ASP A 11 10.12 -13.63 -26.96
C ASP A 11 11.30 -14.02 -27.87
N ASP A 12 12.52 -14.01 -27.32
CA ASP A 12 13.71 -14.48 -28.04
C ASP A 12 13.66 -16.00 -28.19
N SER A 13 13.20 -16.47 -29.35
CA SER A 13 13.67 -17.75 -29.87
C SER A 13 14.92 -17.46 -30.71
N ASP A 14 16.09 -17.63 -30.10
CA ASP A 14 17.42 -17.48 -30.71
C ASP A 14 17.66 -18.41 -31.92
N ASP A 15 16.69 -19.24 -32.28
CA ASP A 15 16.85 -20.41 -33.14
C ASP A 15 16.66 -20.18 -34.65
N GLU A 16 16.00 -19.09 -35.07
CA GLU A 16 15.55 -18.98 -36.47
C GLU A 16 16.52 -18.29 -37.43
N LYS A 17 17.52 -17.54 -36.93
CA LYS A 17 18.22 -16.57 -37.79
C LYS A 17 19.50 -17.08 -38.48
N ASP A 18 20.02 -18.26 -38.12
CA ASP A 18 21.29 -18.74 -38.68
C ASP A 18 21.36 -20.27 -38.90
N ARG A 19 20.23 -20.92 -39.22
CA ARG A 19 20.24 -22.33 -39.62
C ARG A 19 20.68 -22.47 -41.08
N ARG A 20 21.99 -22.62 -41.30
CA ARG A 20 22.55 -22.99 -42.61
C ARG A 20 22.28 -24.46 -42.88
N LEU A 21 21.52 -24.74 -43.94
CA LEU A 21 21.31 -26.09 -44.42
C LEU A 21 22.36 -26.45 -45.48
N PRO A 22 22.84 -27.70 -45.53
CA PRO A 22 23.71 -28.16 -46.61
C PRO A 22 22.92 -28.20 -47.95
N PRO A 23 23.60 -28.05 -49.09
CA PRO A 23 22.95 -28.26 -50.38
C PRO A 23 22.53 -29.73 -50.53
N LEU A 24 21.27 -29.97 -50.88
CA LEU A 24 20.70 -31.29 -51.12
C LEU A 24 20.09 -31.37 -52.52
N ALA A 25 20.21 -32.52 -53.19
CA ALA A 25 19.57 -32.81 -54.47
C ALA A 25 18.30 -33.67 -54.28
N GLU A 26 17.33 -33.52 -55.18
CA GLU A 26 16.13 -34.36 -55.18
C GLU A 26 16.50 -35.84 -55.41
N GLY A 27 16.05 -36.72 -54.52
CA GLY A 27 16.41 -38.16 -54.54
C GLY A 27 17.70 -38.52 -53.78
N GLN A 28 18.38 -37.56 -53.15
CA GLN A 28 19.52 -37.83 -52.27
C GLN A 28 19.07 -38.52 -50.97
N ASN A 29 19.77 -39.58 -50.56
CA ASN A 29 19.51 -40.30 -49.30
C ASN A 29 20.49 -39.85 -48.21
N PRO A 30 20.10 -38.95 -47.29
CA PRO A 30 20.96 -38.55 -46.19
C PRO A 30 21.06 -39.66 -45.13
N ASP A 31 22.24 -39.80 -44.52
CA ASP A 31 22.44 -40.72 -43.40
C ASP A 31 21.69 -40.21 -42.16
N LEU A 32 21.03 -41.13 -41.46
CA LEU A 32 20.40 -40.85 -40.17
C LEU A 32 21.49 -40.62 -39.13
N GLY A 33 21.58 -39.38 -38.62
CA GLY A 33 22.47 -39.02 -37.52
C GLY A 33 21.91 -39.46 -36.17
N LYS A 34 21.57 -38.50 -35.31
CA LYS A 34 20.98 -38.76 -33.99
C LYS A 34 19.47 -38.60 -34.05
N VAL A 35 18.75 -39.54 -33.45
CA VAL A 35 17.31 -39.41 -33.16
C VAL A 35 17.16 -38.93 -31.72
N SER A 36 16.56 -37.75 -31.50
CA SER A 36 16.07 -37.31 -30.19
C SER A 36 14.55 -37.43 -30.14
N ILE A 37 14.04 -37.88 -28.99
CA ILE A 37 12.61 -37.89 -28.71
C ILE A 37 12.37 -36.84 -27.65
N ASP A 38 11.82 -35.71 -28.06
CA ASP A 38 11.59 -34.56 -27.19
C ASP A 38 10.08 -34.41 -26.93
N GLN A 39 9.69 -34.33 -25.66
CA GLN A 39 8.30 -34.08 -25.26
C GLN A 39 8.05 -32.59 -25.17
N HIS A 40 7.01 -32.12 -25.84
CA HIS A 40 6.59 -30.71 -25.82
C HIS A 40 5.19 -30.57 -25.22
N PHE A 41 4.95 -29.42 -24.58
CA PHE A 41 3.65 -29.01 -24.07
C PHE A 41 3.19 -27.74 -24.76
N THR A 42 1.88 -27.55 -24.88
CA THR A 42 1.32 -26.29 -25.35
C THR A 42 1.56 -25.21 -24.30
N GLN A 43 2.06 -24.07 -24.73
CA GLN A 43 2.19 -22.91 -23.87
C GLN A 43 0.92 -22.06 -23.93
N PRO A 44 0.47 -21.48 -22.81
CA PRO A 44 -0.61 -20.51 -22.84
C PRO A 44 -0.17 -19.26 -23.63
N PRO A 45 -1.13 -18.49 -24.19
CA PRO A 45 -0.80 -17.23 -24.86
C PRO A 45 0.02 -16.32 -23.95
N PRO A 46 1.10 -15.70 -24.47
CA PRO A 46 1.94 -14.82 -23.68
C PRO A 46 1.14 -13.60 -23.22
N ARG A 47 1.45 -13.12 -22.01
CA ARG A 47 0.89 -11.86 -21.51
C ARG A 47 1.44 -10.69 -22.31
N TYR A 48 0.70 -9.58 -22.31
CA TYR A 48 1.13 -8.37 -22.99
C TYR A 48 2.33 -7.72 -22.30
N THR A 49 3.28 -7.22 -23.09
CA THR A 49 4.26 -6.20 -22.70
C THR A 49 3.67 -4.82 -22.95
N GLU A 50 4.37 -3.77 -22.55
CA GLU A 50 4.03 -2.41 -23.00
C GLU A 50 4.03 -2.31 -24.52
N ALA A 51 5.05 -2.86 -25.18
CA ALA A 51 5.17 -2.84 -26.64
C ALA A 51 4.04 -3.62 -27.33
N SER A 52 3.79 -4.86 -26.92
CA SER A 52 2.75 -5.68 -27.55
C SER A 52 1.34 -5.20 -27.24
N LEU A 53 1.11 -4.56 -26.08
CA LEU A 53 -0.16 -3.89 -25.80
C LEU A 53 -0.36 -2.68 -26.70
N VAL A 54 0.66 -1.82 -26.86
CA VAL A 54 0.58 -0.66 -27.78
C VAL A 54 0.34 -1.12 -29.20
N LYS A 55 1.06 -2.15 -29.67
CA LYS A 55 0.86 -2.74 -30.98
C LYS A 55 -0.58 -3.24 -31.16
N LYS A 56 -1.13 -3.95 -30.16
CA LYS A 56 -2.52 -4.42 -30.19
C LYS A 56 -3.53 -3.27 -30.21
N MET A 57 -3.28 -2.21 -29.46
CA MET A 57 -4.12 -1.01 -29.45
C MET A 57 -4.11 -0.31 -30.81
N GLU A 58 -2.93 -0.17 -31.43
CA GLU A 58 -2.77 0.39 -32.77
C GLU A 58 -3.51 -0.45 -33.83
N GLU A 59 -3.35 -1.78 -33.81
CA GLU A 59 -4.08 -2.71 -34.69
C GLU A 59 -5.61 -2.56 -34.57
N LEU A 60 -6.11 -2.29 -33.36
CA LEU A 60 -7.54 -2.11 -33.09
C LEU A 60 -8.00 -0.66 -33.31
N GLY A 61 -7.11 0.27 -33.68
CA GLY A 61 -7.44 1.68 -33.86
C GLY A 61 -7.75 2.43 -32.56
N ILE A 62 -7.39 1.85 -31.41
CA ILE A 62 -7.66 2.40 -30.08
C ILE A 62 -6.46 3.24 -29.62
N GLY A 63 -6.70 4.50 -29.28
CA GLY A 63 -5.64 5.43 -28.92
C GLY A 63 -4.83 5.93 -30.11
N ARG A 64 -3.86 6.80 -29.83
CA ARG A 64 -3.01 7.50 -30.80
C ARG A 64 -1.58 7.61 -30.23
N PRO A 65 -0.55 7.93 -31.04
CA PRO A 65 0.82 8.10 -30.55
C PRO A 65 0.97 9.04 -29.35
N SER A 66 0.09 10.04 -29.24
CA SER A 66 0.04 10.97 -28.11
C SER A 66 -0.59 10.40 -26.84
N THR A 67 -1.33 9.29 -26.90
CA THR A 67 -2.11 8.75 -25.78
C THR A 67 -1.60 7.41 -25.26
N TYR A 68 -0.88 6.61 -26.05
CA TYR A 68 -0.41 5.27 -25.63
C TYR A 68 0.28 5.24 -24.27
N ALA A 69 1.30 6.07 -24.07
CA ALA A 69 2.02 6.15 -22.79
C ALA A 69 1.11 6.57 -21.63
N SER A 70 0.21 7.52 -21.88
CA SER A 70 -0.73 7.99 -20.86
C SER A 70 -1.77 6.93 -20.48
N ILE A 71 -2.25 6.13 -21.44
CA ILE A 71 -3.19 5.04 -21.20
C ILE A 71 -2.52 3.98 -20.31
N ILE A 72 -1.31 3.56 -20.67
CA ILE A 72 -0.53 2.59 -19.88
C ILE A 72 -0.28 3.10 -18.46
N SER A 73 0.15 4.35 -18.30
CA SER A 73 0.36 4.97 -16.98
C SER A 73 -0.91 4.92 -16.14
N VAL A 74 -2.05 5.35 -16.70
CA VAL A 74 -3.32 5.39 -15.97
C VAL A 74 -3.80 4.00 -15.54
N LEU A 75 -3.59 2.97 -16.37
CA LEU A 75 -3.94 1.59 -16.02
C LEU A 75 -3.12 1.08 -14.83
N GLN A 76 -1.83 1.44 -14.76
CA GLN A 76 -0.95 1.11 -13.65
C GLN A 76 -1.26 1.94 -12.40
N ASP A 77 -1.33 3.28 -12.53
CA ASP A 77 -1.57 4.23 -11.44
C ASP A 77 -2.89 3.97 -10.70
N ARG A 78 -3.89 3.43 -11.40
CA ARG A 78 -5.20 3.07 -10.83
C ARG A 78 -5.28 1.64 -10.32
N ASN A 79 -4.18 0.89 -10.37
CA ASN A 79 -4.09 -0.52 -9.96
C ASN A 79 -5.09 -1.41 -10.70
N TYR A 80 -5.32 -1.17 -12.00
CA TYR A 80 -6.08 -2.08 -12.85
C TYR A 80 -5.21 -3.22 -13.38
N VAL A 81 -3.93 -2.92 -13.63
CA VAL A 81 -2.90 -3.88 -14.01
C VAL A 81 -1.65 -3.62 -13.18
N LEU A 82 -0.84 -4.67 -13.02
CA LEU A 82 0.50 -4.59 -12.45
C LEU A 82 1.50 -5.03 -13.53
N LEU A 83 2.61 -4.32 -13.64
CA LEU A 83 3.72 -4.74 -14.47
C LEU A 83 4.63 -5.66 -13.64
N ASP A 84 4.64 -6.95 -13.97
CA ASP A 84 5.51 -7.94 -13.35
C ASP A 84 6.41 -8.56 -14.41
N ARG A 85 7.73 -8.54 -14.19
CA ARG A 85 8.74 -9.01 -15.16
C ARG A 85 8.48 -8.51 -16.60
N ARG A 86 8.16 -7.23 -16.74
CA ARG A 86 7.81 -6.55 -18.02
C ARG A 86 6.57 -7.10 -18.73
N ARG A 87 5.71 -7.84 -18.04
CA ARG A 87 4.45 -8.38 -18.55
C ARG A 87 3.29 -7.88 -17.69
N PHE A 88 2.18 -7.50 -18.30
CA PHE A 88 1.00 -7.02 -17.57
C PHE A 88 0.21 -8.16 -16.95
N VAL A 89 -0.13 -8.00 -15.67
CA VAL A 89 -1.00 -8.88 -14.92
C VAL A 89 -2.23 -8.10 -14.48
N ALA A 90 -3.42 -8.55 -14.88
CA ALA A 90 -4.68 -7.91 -14.51
C ALA A 90 -4.99 -8.13 -13.02
N GLN A 91 -5.17 -7.02 -12.30
CA GLN A 91 -5.50 -6.98 -10.87
C GLN A 91 -7.01 -7.19 -10.64
N ASP A 92 -7.39 -7.54 -9.40
CA ASP A 92 -8.80 -7.73 -9.01
C ASP A 92 -9.70 -6.56 -9.35
N ARG A 93 -9.21 -5.34 -9.07
CA ARG A 93 -9.93 -4.10 -9.37
C ARG A 93 -10.16 -3.93 -10.88
N GLY A 94 -9.15 -4.25 -11.69
CA GLY A 94 -9.25 -4.22 -13.14
C GLY A 94 -10.31 -5.19 -13.65
N ARG A 95 -10.27 -6.44 -13.17
CA ARG A 95 -11.24 -7.47 -13.53
C ARG A 95 -12.66 -7.09 -13.14
N LEU A 96 -12.86 -6.59 -11.93
CA LEU A 96 -14.18 -6.18 -11.44
C LEU A 96 -14.78 -5.04 -12.25
N VAL A 97 -13.98 -4.00 -12.53
CA VAL A 97 -14.41 -2.86 -13.34
C VAL A 97 -14.69 -3.28 -14.79
N THR A 98 -13.83 -4.10 -15.38
CA THR A 98 -14.04 -4.62 -16.75
C THR A 98 -15.30 -5.47 -16.82
N ALA A 99 -15.55 -6.34 -15.85
CA ALA A 99 -16.77 -7.13 -15.80
C ALA A 99 -18.00 -6.23 -15.67
N PHE A 100 -17.97 -5.23 -14.78
CA PHE A 100 -19.07 -4.28 -14.63
C PHE A 100 -19.37 -3.51 -15.92
N LEU A 101 -18.34 -2.93 -16.54
CA LEU A 101 -18.51 -2.17 -17.77
C LEU A 101 -18.93 -3.04 -18.95
N SER A 102 -18.44 -4.28 -19.05
CA SER A 102 -18.84 -5.21 -20.12
C SER A 102 -20.31 -5.61 -20.00
N LYS A 103 -20.83 -5.73 -18.78
CA LYS A 103 -22.23 -6.12 -18.56
C LYS A 103 -23.23 -4.97 -18.73
N PHE A 104 -22.89 -3.78 -18.22
CA PHE A 104 -23.85 -2.67 -18.12
C PHE A 104 -23.54 -1.51 -19.07
N PHE A 105 -22.34 -1.46 -19.64
CA PHE A 105 -21.86 -0.39 -20.52
C PHE A 105 -21.16 -0.95 -21.77
N GLU A 106 -21.61 -2.11 -22.26
CA GLU A 106 -20.94 -2.90 -23.31
C GLU A 106 -20.49 -2.04 -24.50
N ARG A 107 -21.40 -1.19 -25.02
CA ARG A 107 -21.13 -0.27 -26.13
C ARG A 107 -19.84 0.55 -25.94
N TYR A 108 -19.54 0.99 -24.72
CA TYR A 108 -18.41 1.88 -24.44
C TYR A 108 -17.09 1.15 -24.20
N VAL A 109 -17.11 -0.18 -24.08
CA VAL A 109 -15.90 -1.02 -23.96
C VAL A 109 -15.63 -1.87 -25.20
N GLN A 110 -16.54 -1.86 -26.17
CA GLN A 110 -16.32 -2.46 -27.48
C GLN A 110 -15.20 -1.74 -28.23
N TYR A 111 -14.31 -2.52 -28.83
CA TYR A 111 -13.14 -2.01 -29.55
C TYR A 111 -13.53 -1.10 -30.72
N ASN A 112 -14.51 -1.53 -31.53
CA ASN A 112 -14.96 -0.77 -32.69
C ASN A 112 -15.52 0.59 -32.31
N PHE A 113 -16.36 0.67 -31.27
CA PHE A 113 -16.91 1.95 -30.82
C PHE A 113 -15.81 2.93 -30.39
N THR A 114 -14.78 2.42 -29.69
CA THR A 114 -13.67 3.24 -29.23
C THR A 114 -12.83 3.73 -30.41
N ALA A 115 -12.55 2.86 -31.38
CA ALA A 115 -11.82 3.21 -32.60
C ALA A 115 -12.59 4.25 -33.45
N ASP A 116 -13.90 4.05 -33.60
CA ASP A 116 -14.77 4.97 -34.34
C ASP A 116 -14.80 6.35 -33.68
N LEU A 117 -14.84 6.41 -32.35
CA LEU A 117 -14.79 7.69 -31.63
C LEU A 117 -13.46 8.42 -31.88
N GLU A 118 -12.33 7.71 -31.87
CA GLU A 118 -11.04 8.31 -32.21
C GLU A 118 -11.01 8.83 -33.66
N ASN A 119 -11.60 8.09 -34.60
CA ASN A 119 -11.74 8.53 -35.99
C ASN A 119 -12.61 9.79 -36.11
N GLN A 120 -13.70 9.89 -35.35
CA GLN A 120 -14.52 11.11 -35.31
C GLN A 120 -13.74 12.31 -34.77
N LEU A 121 -12.86 12.11 -33.78
CA LEU A 121 -11.98 13.17 -33.26
C LEU A 121 -10.96 13.62 -34.32
N ASP A 122 -10.43 12.69 -35.12
CA ASP A 122 -9.56 13.02 -36.24
C ASP A 122 -10.33 13.82 -37.31
N GLU A 123 -11.56 13.42 -37.65
CA GLU A 123 -12.41 14.17 -38.60
C GLU A 123 -12.76 15.58 -38.11
N ILE A 124 -12.98 15.76 -36.80
CA ILE A 124 -13.13 17.08 -36.18
C ILE A 124 -11.85 17.91 -36.37
N SER A 125 -10.67 17.31 -36.15
CA SER A 125 -9.39 18.01 -36.31
C SER A 125 -9.13 18.45 -37.76
N MET A 126 -9.66 17.70 -38.72
CA MET A 126 -9.65 18.04 -40.15
C MET A 126 -10.75 19.04 -40.56
N GLY A 127 -11.64 19.43 -39.64
CA GLY A 127 -12.77 20.33 -39.91
C GLY A 127 -13.92 19.69 -40.69
N LYS A 128 -13.98 18.35 -40.79
CA LYS A 128 -15.05 17.61 -41.47
C LYS A 128 -16.31 17.44 -40.61
N LEU A 129 -16.14 17.41 -39.29
CA LEU A 129 -17.23 17.26 -38.32
C LEU A 129 -17.24 18.41 -37.31
N ALA A 130 -18.45 18.81 -36.90
CA ALA A 130 -18.63 19.77 -35.82
C ALA A 130 -18.56 19.06 -34.46
N TRP A 131 -17.55 19.41 -33.66
CA TRP A 131 -17.29 18.78 -32.36
C TRP A 131 -18.49 18.81 -31.38
N LYS A 132 -19.34 19.84 -31.47
CA LYS A 132 -20.54 19.97 -30.62
C LYS A 132 -21.59 18.92 -30.94
N ASP A 133 -21.72 18.53 -32.21
CA ASP A 133 -22.72 17.54 -32.63
C ASP A 133 -22.29 16.15 -32.14
N VAL A 134 -21.02 15.80 -32.33
CA VAL A 134 -20.42 14.56 -31.80
C VAL A 134 -20.60 14.47 -30.27
N LEU A 135 -20.31 15.54 -29.54
CA LEU A 135 -20.52 15.55 -28.08
C LEU A 135 -21.99 15.42 -27.68
N LYS A 136 -22.91 16.04 -28.42
CA LYS A 136 -24.34 15.96 -28.13
C LYS A 136 -24.87 14.55 -28.33
N ASP A 137 -24.46 13.89 -29.41
CA ASP A 137 -24.87 12.53 -29.74
C ASP A 137 -24.27 11.50 -28.77
N PHE A 138 -22.99 11.67 -28.42
CA PHE A 138 -22.34 10.88 -27.38
C PHE A 138 -23.07 11.04 -26.04
N TRP A 139 -23.30 12.29 -25.60
CA TRP A 139 -23.93 12.56 -24.30
C TRP A 139 -25.35 12.03 -24.21
N LYS A 140 -26.15 12.16 -25.27
CA LYS A 140 -27.52 11.64 -25.31
C LYS A 140 -27.54 10.13 -25.09
N SER A 141 -26.67 9.41 -25.78
CA SER A 141 -26.55 7.94 -25.65
C SER A 141 -26.00 7.54 -24.28
N PHE A 142 -24.95 8.21 -23.82
CA PHE A 142 -24.26 7.88 -22.56
C PHE A 142 -25.16 8.13 -21.35
N LYS A 143 -25.87 9.26 -21.35
CA LYS A 143 -26.81 9.59 -20.28
C LYS A 143 -27.93 8.55 -20.17
N GLY A 144 -28.47 8.08 -21.30
CA GLY A 144 -29.51 7.03 -21.31
C GLY A 144 -29.05 5.78 -20.57
N ASN A 145 -27.87 5.25 -20.95
CA ASN A 145 -27.30 4.06 -20.30
C ASN A 145 -26.98 4.29 -18.81
N VAL A 146 -26.50 5.48 -18.45
CA VAL A 146 -26.23 5.83 -17.05
C VAL A 146 -27.52 5.89 -16.24
N ASP A 147 -28.60 6.44 -16.80
CA ASP A 147 -29.89 6.53 -16.11
C ASP A 147 -30.52 5.14 -15.94
N GLU A 148 -30.38 4.23 -16.92
CA GLU A 148 -30.76 2.82 -16.78
C GLU A 148 -29.93 2.09 -15.71
N ALA A 149 -28.60 2.26 -15.72
CA ALA A 149 -27.72 1.60 -14.76
C ALA A 149 -27.93 2.06 -13.31
N LYS A 150 -28.45 3.27 -13.09
CA LYS A 150 -28.77 3.78 -11.74
C LYS A 150 -29.95 3.07 -11.09
N GLU A 151 -30.89 2.56 -11.88
CA GLU A 151 -32.07 1.87 -11.39
C GLU A 151 -31.77 0.42 -10.96
N LEU A 152 -30.56 -0.08 -11.26
CA LEU A 152 -30.13 -1.42 -10.89
C LEU A 152 -29.90 -1.54 -9.38
N LYS A 153 -30.41 -2.62 -8.79
CA LYS A 153 -30.10 -2.95 -7.40
C LYS A 153 -28.68 -3.46 -7.30
N ILE A 154 -28.01 -3.10 -6.20
CA ILE A 154 -26.64 -3.55 -5.91
C ILE A 154 -26.54 -5.08 -5.88
N THR A 155 -27.57 -5.77 -5.39
CA THR A 155 -27.64 -7.24 -5.38
C THR A 155 -27.54 -7.83 -6.78
N ASP A 156 -28.34 -7.31 -7.71
CA ASP A 156 -28.44 -7.81 -9.07
C ASP A 156 -27.12 -7.58 -9.83
N VAL A 157 -26.45 -6.46 -9.53
CA VAL A 157 -25.11 -6.16 -10.03
C VAL A 157 -24.09 -7.16 -9.50
N LEU A 158 -24.09 -7.43 -8.19
CA LEU A 158 -23.12 -8.37 -7.58
C LEU A 158 -23.32 -9.80 -8.10
N ASP A 159 -24.57 -10.25 -8.24
CA ASP A 159 -24.88 -11.58 -8.78
C ASP A 159 -24.41 -11.71 -10.23
N ALA A 160 -24.67 -10.69 -11.06
CA ALA A 160 -24.18 -10.67 -12.44
C ALA A 160 -22.64 -10.69 -12.51
N LEU A 161 -21.97 -9.94 -11.64
CA LEU A 161 -20.50 -9.92 -11.56
C LEU A 161 -19.93 -11.25 -11.09
N GLN A 162 -20.58 -11.91 -10.13
CA GLN A 162 -20.17 -13.22 -9.64
C GLN A 162 -20.19 -14.25 -10.78
N VAL A 163 -21.27 -14.29 -11.56
CA VAL A 163 -21.39 -15.19 -12.73
C VAL A 163 -20.28 -14.93 -13.75
N MET A 164 -20.00 -13.66 -14.07
CA MET A 164 -18.96 -13.35 -15.07
C MET A 164 -17.54 -13.61 -14.59
N LEU A 165 -17.31 -13.57 -13.27
CA LEU A 165 -15.99 -13.77 -12.67
C LEU A 165 -15.87 -15.13 -11.97
N GLU A 166 -16.77 -16.07 -12.22
CA GLU A 166 -16.88 -17.35 -11.52
C GLU A 166 -15.53 -18.07 -11.40
N ASN A 167 -14.89 -18.35 -12.54
CA ASN A 167 -13.60 -19.05 -12.61
C ASN A 167 -12.46 -18.32 -11.88
N TYR A 168 -12.58 -16.99 -11.73
CA TYR A 168 -11.58 -16.17 -11.07
C TYR A 168 -11.84 -16.03 -9.56
N LEU A 169 -13.10 -15.87 -9.17
CA LEU A 169 -13.50 -15.77 -7.77
C LEU A 169 -13.41 -17.14 -7.06
N PHE A 170 -13.69 -18.20 -7.80
CA PHE A 170 -13.77 -19.58 -7.32
C PHE A 170 -12.91 -20.51 -8.19
N PRO A 171 -11.58 -20.35 -8.17
CA PRO A 171 -10.70 -21.24 -8.91
C PRO A 171 -10.83 -22.69 -8.39
N PRO A 172 -10.67 -23.70 -9.26
CA PRO A 172 -10.70 -25.10 -8.85
C PRO A 172 -9.63 -25.37 -7.79
N ARG A 173 -10.01 -26.09 -6.73
CA ARG A 173 -9.10 -26.46 -5.64
C ARG A 173 -8.36 -27.75 -5.99
N GLU A 174 -7.10 -27.84 -5.59
CA GLU A 174 -6.27 -29.04 -5.78
C GLU A 174 -6.88 -30.28 -5.12
N ASP A 175 -7.56 -30.08 -3.98
CA ASP A 175 -8.24 -31.12 -3.21
C ASP A 175 -9.56 -31.62 -3.86
N GLY A 176 -9.96 -31.07 -5.02
CA GLY A 176 -11.21 -31.42 -5.70
C GLY A 176 -12.49 -30.96 -4.96
N THR A 177 -12.36 -30.20 -3.87
CA THR A 177 -13.49 -29.66 -3.11
C THR A 177 -14.17 -28.52 -3.85
N ASP A 178 -15.49 -28.38 -3.66
CA ASP A 178 -16.28 -27.32 -4.29
C ASP A 178 -15.70 -25.92 -3.93
N PRO A 179 -15.23 -25.15 -4.94
CA PRO A 179 -14.66 -23.82 -4.74
C PRO A 179 -15.57 -22.83 -4.00
N HIS A 180 -16.89 -23.03 -4.04
CA HIS A 180 -17.88 -22.17 -3.39
C HIS A 180 -18.01 -22.42 -1.88
N LYS A 181 -17.55 -23.56 -1.38
CA LYS A 181 -17.68 -23.88 0.04
C LYS A 181 -16.76 -23.00 0.87
N CYS A 182 -17.30 -22.46 1.96
CA CYS A 182 -16.53 -21.72 2.95
C CYS A 182 -15.48 -22.65 3.58
N PRO A 183 -14.21 -22.23 3.70
CA PRO A 183 -13.19 -23.04 4.36
C PRO A 183 -13.33 -23.08 5.88
N LYS A 184 -14.15 -22.19 6.47
CA LYS A 184 -14.32 -22.06 7.93
C LYS A 184 -15.52 -22.83 8.48
N CYS A 185 -16.54 -23.10 7.67
CA CYS A 185 -17.77 -23.78 8.12
C CYS A 185 -18.30 -24.71 7.04
N GLU A 186 -18.95 -25.80 7.44
CA GLU A 186 -19.35 -26.87 6.52
C GLU A 186 -20.50 -26.49 5.56
N ASP A 187 -21.48 -25.72 6.05
CA ASP A 187 -22.71 -25.39 5.28
C ASP A 187 -22.66 -24.04 4.55
N GLY A 188 -21.63 -23.24 4.78
CA GLY A 188 -21.55 -21.88 4.25
C GLY A 188 -21.08 -21.84 2.80
N LYS A 189 -21.71 -20.99 1.99
CA LYS A 189 -21.24 -20.67 0.62
C LYS A 189 -20.63 -19.27 0.57
N LEU A 190 -19.56 -19.11 -0.19
CA LEU A 190 -18.94 -17.82 -0.45
C LEU A 190 -19.71 -17.08 -1.54
N SER A 191 -20.01 -15.81 -1.30
CA SER A 191 -20.59 -14.92 -2.30
C SER A 191 -19.90 -13.57 -2.33
N LEU A 192 -19.98 -12.90 -3.48
CA LEU A 192 -19.42 -11.57 -3.68
C LEU A 192 -20.24 -10.53 -2.90
N LYS A 193 -19.58 -9.80 -2.00
CA LYS A 193 -20.18 -8.75 -1.17
C LYS A 193 -19.40 -7.45 -1.30
N LEU A 194 -20.08 -6.33 -1.03
CA LEU A 194 -19.48 -4.99 -1.01
C LEU A 194 -19.37 -4.48 0.42
N GLY A 195 -18.19 -3.97 0.78
CA GLY A 195 -17.93 -3.37 2.09
C GLY A 195 -17.26 -2.01 1.99
N LYS A 196 -16.98 -1.40 3.15
CA LYS A 196 -16.29 -0.09 3.23
C LYS A 196 -14.91 -0.10 2.57
N PHE A 197 -14.24 -1.25 2.55
CA PHE A 197 -12.89 -1.43 2.03
C PHE A 197 -12.86 -2.01 0.61
N GLY A 198 -14.01 -2.08 -0.06
CA GLY A 198 -14.14 -2.63 -1.41
C GLY A 198 -14.90 -3.96 -1.45
N ALA A 199 -14.81 -4.64 -2.58
CA ALA A 199 -15.43 -5.94 -2.80
C ALA A 199 -14.64 -7.05 -2.10
N PHE A 200 -15.36 -8.02 -1.53
CA PHE A 200 -14.80 -9.17 -0.83
C PHE A 200 -15.72 -10.38 -0.99
N LEU A 201 -15.19 -11.59 -0.88
CA LEU A 201 -16.00 -12.79 -0.73
C LEU A 201 -16.34 -12.98 0.75
N GLY A 202 -17.62 -13.15 1.06
CA GLY A 202 -18.08 -13.42 2.42
C GLY A 202 -18.93 -14.67 2.51
N CYS A 203 -18.89 -15.35 3.65
CA CYS A 203 -19.77 -16.49 3.90
C CYS A 203 -21.25 -16.08 3.93
N SER A 204 -22.13 -16.96 3.43
CA SER A 204 -23.59 -16.83 3.50
C SER A 204 -24.10 -16.91 4.95
N ASN A 205 -23.46 -17.70 5.80
CA ASN A 205 -23.88 -17.97 7.18
C ASN A 205 -23.47 -16.86 8.16
N TYR A 206 -23.20 -15.64 7.69
CA TYR A 206 -23.02 -14.49 8.57
C TYR A 206 -24.36 -14.17 9.27
N PRO A 207 -24.41 -13.91 10.58
CA PRO A 207 -23.29 -13.60 11.49
C PRO A 207 -22.57 -14.78 12.13
N GLU A 208 -23.08 -16.01 12.04
CA GLU A 208 -22.50 -17.22 12.67
C GLU A 208 -21.10 -17.56 12.13
N CYS A 209 -20.86 -17.32 10.85
CA CYS A 209 -19.55 -17.45 10.23
C CYS A 209 -19.07 -16.11 9.66
N ASN A 210 -17.98 -15.57 10.23
CA ASN A 210 -17.38 -14.29 9.85
C ASN A 210 -16.20 -14.42 8.87
N TYR A 211 -16.11 -15.53 8.13
CA TYR A 211 -15.07 -15.69 7.11
C TYR A 211 -15.28 -14.69 5.97
N THR A 212 -14.21 -13.95 5.66
CA THR A 212 -14.15 -12.99 4.56
C THR A 212 -12.81 -13.08 3.86
N ARG A 213 -12.81 -13.02 2.52
CA ARG A 213 -11.60 -12.91 1.69
C ARG A 213 -11.68 -11.62 0.86
N PRO A 214 -10.85 -10.60 1.12
CA PRO A 214 -10.85 -9.39 0.32
C PRO A 214 -10.46 -9.70 -1.13
N LEU A 215 -11.09 -9.02 -2.09
CA LEU A 215 -10.69 -9.11 -3.50
C LEU A 215 -9.78 -7.96 -3.88
N VAL A 216 -10.04 -6.75 -3.41
CA VAL A 216 -9.17 -5.61 -3.73
C VAL A 216 -8.17 -5.42 -2.60
N ALA A 217 -6.88 -5.58 -2.89
CA ALA A 217 -5.82 -5.18 -1.97
C ALA A 217 -5.87 -3.65 -1.75
N ASN A 218 -5.83 -3.20 -0.50
CA ASN A 218 -5.67 -1.77 -0.21
C ASN A 218 -4.32 -1.27 -0.73
N GLU A 219 -4.22 0.03 -1.04
CA GLU A 219 -3.07 0.72 -1.65
C GLU A 219 -1.71 0.52 -0.94
N ASN A 220 -1.69 -0.06 0.27
CA ASN A 220 -0.49 -0.57 0.90
C ASN A 220 -0.38 -2.07 0.61
N GLY A 221 0.10 -2.40 -0.59
CA GLY A 221 0.29 -3.79 -1.02
C GLY A 221 1.00 -4.63 0.04
N ALA A 222 0.35 -5.70 0.48
CA ALA A 222 0.97 -6.91 1.02
C ALA A 222 -0.11 -7.97 1.33
N ASP A 223 0.06 -9.12 0.68
CA ASP A 223 -0.39 -10.48 1.01
C ASP A 223 -1.88 -10.74 1.27
N SER A 224 -2.55 -11.18 0.21
CA SER A 224 -3.87 -11.83 0.25
C SER A 224 -3.89 -13.14 1.07
N GLU A 225 -2.74 -13.76 1.33
CA GLU A 225 -2.64 -14.99 2.13
C GLU A 225 -2.94 -14.76 3.61
N LEU A 226 -2.47 -13.66 4.20
CA LEU A 226 -2.67 -13.37 5.63
C LEU A 226 -4.09 -12.90 5.97
N ASP A 227 -4.89 -12.55 4.96
CA ASP A 227 -6.32 -12.28 5.11
C ASP A 227 -7.16 -13.57 5.11
N ALA A 228 -6.63 -14.69 4.59
CA ALA A 228 -7.32 -15.97 4.54
C ALA A 228 -7.12 -16.83 5.81
N GLY A 229 -6.12 -16.51 6.65
CA GLY A 229 -5.82 -17.24 7.88
C GLY A 229 -4.40 -17.00 8.40
N PRO A 230 -4.01 -17.64 9.52
CA PRO A 230 -2.63 -17.65 9.98
C PRO A 230 -1.72 -18.36 8.94
N LYS A 231 -0.61 -17.71 8.54
CA LYS A 231 0.44 -18.35 7.73
C LYS A 231 1.43 -19.04 8.68
N VAL A 232 1.57 -20.36 8.57
CA VAL A 232 2.52 -21.12 9.40
C VAL A 232 3.93 -20.90 8.86
N LEU A 233 4.83 -20.41 9.71
CA LEU A 233 6.25 -20.16 9.36
C LEU A 233 7.14 -21.36 9.71
N GLY A 234 6.74 -22.17 10.71
CA GLY A 234 7.47 -23.37 11.13
C GLY A 234 7.25 -23.69 12.60
N ILE A 235 8.09 -24.57 13.15
CA ILE A 235 8.07 -24.98 14.56
C ILE A 235 9.30 -24.40 15.25
N ASP A 236 9.07 -23.78 16.41
CA ASP A 236 10.13 -23.26 17.26
C ASP A 236 10.96 -24.40 17.85
N LYS A 237 12.29 -24.32 17.71
CA LYS A 237 13.21 -25.40 18.16
C LYS A 237 13.29 -25.52 19.68
N GLU A 238 13.04 -24.44 20.42
CA GLU A 238 13.14 -24.45 21.89
C GLU A 238 11.85 -24.95 22.55
N THR A 239 10.69 -24.52 22.06
CA THR A 239 9.40 -24.82 22.69
C THR A 239 8.61 -25.92 22.00
N GLY A 240 8.98 -26.31 20.77
CA GLY A 240 8.23 -27.26 19.94
C GLY A 240 6.86 -26.76 19.50
N LYS A 241 6.55 -25.46 19.69
CA LYS A 241 5.27 -24.84 19.33
C LYS A 241 5.35 -24.20 17.95
N GLU A 242 4.22 -24.18 17.24
CA GLU A 242 4.14 -23.56 15.91
C GLU A 242 4.27 -22.04 15.97
N ILE A 243 5.04 -21.47 15.06
CA ILE A 243 5.16 -20.04 14.83
C ILE A 243 4.26 -19.67 13.65
N THR A 244 3.30 -18.77 13.89
CA THR A 244 2.36 -18.31 12.88
C THR A 244 2.43 -16.80 12.67
N LEU A 245 2.30 -16.38 11.42
CA LEU A 245 2.16 -14.99 11.00
C LEU A 245 0.67 -14.67 10.81
N ARG A 246 0.17 -13.65 11.51
CA ARG A 246 -1.26 -13.32 11.60
C ARG A 246 -1.50 -11.83 11.35
N LYS A 247 -2.70 -11.48 10.88
CA LYS A 247 -3.14 -10.09 10.73
C LYS A 247 -4.12 -9.70 11.84
N GLY A 248 -3.85 -8.60 12.55
CA GLY A 248 -4.66 -8.11 13.66
C GLY A 248 -5.07 -6.63 13.50
N PRO A 249 -5.85 -6.09 14.46
CA PRO A 249 -6.33 -4.70 14.39
C PRO A 249 -5.21 -3.64 14.45
N TYR A 250 -4.02 -4.03 14.89
CA TYR A 250 -2.84 -3.16 15.03
C TYR A 250 -1.74 -3.46 14.01
N GLY A 251 -2.01 -4.29 12.99
CA GLY A 251 -1.05 -4.71 11.97
C GLY A 251 -0.75 -6.21 11.99
N VAL A 252 0.23 -6.62 11.19
CA VAL A 252 0.71 -7.99 11.11
C VAL A 252 1.57 -8.31 12.34
N TYR A 253 1.44 -9.52 12.88
CA TYR A 253 2.18 -9.97 14.06
C TYR A 253 2.54 -11.46 13.96
N VAL A 254 3.63 -11.82 14.61
CA VAL A 254 4.05 -13.21 14.82
C VAL A 254 3.48 -13.70 16.15
N GLN A 255 3.04 -14.96 16.20
CA GLN A 255 2.51 -15.63 17.39
C GLN A 255 3.14 -17.01 17.57
N LEU A 256 3.55 -17.33 18.79
CA LEU A 256 4.08 -18.65 19.20
C LEU A 256 2.97 -19.47 19.87
N GLY A 257 2.51 -20.52 19.20
CA GLY A 257 1.45 -21.43 19.65
C GLY A 257 0.04 -20.84 19.57
N GLU A 258 -0.95 -21.64 19.98
CA GLU A 258 -2.37 -21.27 20.07
C GLU A 258 -2.73 -20.77 21.48
N GLU A 259 -3.93 -20.19 21.64
CA GLU A 259 -4.45 -19.81 22.96
C GLU A 259 -4.96 -21.05 23.70
N GLU A 260 -4.32 -21.39 24.82
CA GLU A 260 -4.67 -22.58 25.62
C GLU A 260 -5.60 -22.19 26.77
N GLU A 261 -6.66 -22.98 27.01
CA GLU A 261 -7.52 -22.85 28.19
C GLU A 261 -7.02 -23.75 29.31
N VAL A 262 -6.63 -23.15 30.43
CA VAL A 262 -6.11 -23.87 31.60
C VAL A 262 -7.07 -23.65 32.78
N GLU A 263 -7.28 -24.67 33.61
CA GLU A 263 -8.11 -24.53 34.81
C GLU A 263 -7.52 -23.50 35.78
N GLY A 264 -8.26 -22.41 36.02
CA GLY A 264 -7.90 -21.40 37.01
C GLY A 264 -8.15 -21.90 38.43
N LYS A 265 -7.50 -21.25 39.42
CA LYS A 265 -7.52 -21.62 40.85
C LYS A 265 -8.92 -21.76 41.52
N ASN A 266 -10.02 -21.45 40.82
CA ASN A 266 -11.40 -21.55 41.32
C ASN A 266 -12.34 -22.31 40.35
N GLY A 267 -11.83 -23.22 39.50
CA GLY A 267 -12.67 -23.96 38.53
C GLY A 267 -13.23 -23.10 37.39
N LYS A 268 -12.69 -21.89 37.18
CA LYS A 268 -13.01 -21.04 36.03
C LYS A 268 -11.92 -21.18 34.95
N PRO A 269 -12.27 -21.38 33.67
CA PRO A 269 -11.29 -21.47 32.59
C PRO A 269 -10.53 -20.16 32.47
N LYS A 270 -9.19 -20.24 32.47
CA LYS A 270 -8.29 -19.12 32.26
C LYS A 270 -7.58 -19.29 30.92
N LYS A 271 -7.86 -18.37 30.00
CA LYS A 271 -7.18 -18.29 28.70
C LYS A 271 -5.74 -17.79 28.88
N VAL A 272 -4.77 -18.63 28.54
CA VAL A 272 -3.34 -18.28 28.51
C VAL A 272 -3.02 -17.73 27.13
N LYS A 273 -2.73 -16.43 27.08
CA LYS A 273 -2.43 -15.75 25.82
C LYS A 273 -1.03 -16.15 25.32
N PRO A 274 -0.90 -16.58 24.05
CA PRO A 274 0.38 -16.95 23.47
C PRO A 274 1.30 -15.72 23.35
N LYS A 275 2.62 -15.98 23.30
CA LYS A 275 3.61 -14.93 23.08
C LYS A 275 3.45 -14.41 21.65
N ARG A 276 3.39 -13.08 21.52
CA ARG A 276 3.17 -12.41 20.23
C ARG A 276 3.93 -11.12 20.13
N THR A 277 4.41 -10.83 18.93
CA THR A 277 5.15 -9.61 18.62
C THR A 277 4.67 -9.03 17.29
N SER A 278 4.39 -7.73 17.26
CA SER A 278 4.02 -7.02 16.03
C SER A 278 5.20 -6.82 15.09
N LEU A 279 4.98 -6.86 13.78
CA LEU A 279 6.01 -6.54 12.80
C LEU A 279 6.33 -5.03 12.83
N PRO A 280 7.62 -4.64 12.73
CA PRO A 280 8.00 -3.24 12.55
C PRO A 280 7.38 -2.61 11.31
N LYS A 281 7.12 -1.30 11.35
CA LYS A 281 6.64 -0.56 10.17
C LYS A 281 7.74 -0.55 9.11
N GLY A 282 7.43 -1.08 7.92
CA GLY A 282 8.35 -1.16 6.78
C GLY A 282 8.90 -2.57 6.50
N LEU A 283 8.69 -3.52 7.42
CA LEU A 283 9.00 -4.92 7.14
C LEU A 283 7.81 -5.59 6.42
N GLU A 284 8.04 -6.08 5.21
CA GLU A 284 7.01 -6.78 4.43
C GLU A 284 6.79 -8.21 4.95
N PRO A 285 5.53 -8.69 5.06
CA PRO A 285 5.24 -10.02 5.61
C PRO A 285 5.82 -11.18 4.77
N SER A 286 5.97 -10.98 3.47
CA SER A 286 6.54 -11.91 2.50
C SER A 286 8.02 -12.22 2.75
N VAL A 287 8.74 -11.31 3.41
CA VAL A 287 10.17 -11.42 3.72
C VAL A 287 10.40 -12.04 5.11
N VAL A 288 9.35 -12.25 5.90
CA VAL A 288 9.48 -12.82 7.26
C VAL A 288 9.57 -14.34 7.19
N ASP A 289 10.76 -14.85 7.44
CA ASP A 289 11.05 -16.29 7.59
C ASP A 289 10.97 -16.74 9.06
N LEU A 290 11.17 -18.05 9.29
CA LEU A 290 11.16 -18.66 10.64
C LEU A 290 12.20 -18.00 11.55
N THR A 291 13.42 -17.78 11.04
CA THR A 291 14.53 -17.20 11.81
C THR A 291 14.22 -15.78 12.27
N LYS A 292 13.68 -14.93 11.39
CA LYS A 292 13.27 -13.57 11.74
C LYS A 292 12.09 -13.56 12.71
N ALA A 293 11.18 -14.51 12.58
CA ALA A 293 10.06 -14.66 13.48
C ALA A 293 10.49 -15.07 14.90
N GLU A 294 11.46 -15.99 15.02
CA GLU A 294 12.10 -16.35 16.29
C GLU A 294 12.77 -15.13 16.94
N GLU A 295 13.55 -14.36 16.18
CA GLU A 295 14.19 -13.12 16.66
C GLU A 295 13.16 -12.12 17.23
N LEU A 296 12.06 -11.88 16.51
CA LEU A 296 11.00 -10.96 16.96
C LEU A 296 10.27 -11.48 18.21
N LEU A 297 10.13 -12.80 18.36
CA LEU A 297 9.54 -13.42 19.54
C LEU A 297 10.45 -13.33 20.78
N THR A 298 11.74 -13.01 20.65
CA THR A 298 12.61 -12.79 21.82
C THR A 298 12.33 -11.48 22.55
N LEU A 299 11.64 -10.52 21.91
CA LEU A 299 11.32 -9.24 22.52
C LEU A 299 10.42 -9.41 23.78
N PRO A 300 10.60 -8.59 24.84
CA PRO A 300 11.50 -7.42 24.95
C PRO A 300 12.98 -7.78 25.16
N ARG A 301 13.88 -7.16 24.38
CA ARG A 301 15.34 -7.36 24.48
C ARG A 301 15.96 -6.35 25.43
N VAL A 302 16.80 -6.80 26.36
CA VAL A 302 17.62 -5.90 27.20
C VAL A 302 18.81 -5.40 26.37
N VAL A 303 18.93 -4.09 26.25
CA VAL A 303 19.98 -3.42 25.46
C VAL A 303 21.19 -3.06 26.33
N GLY A 304 20.96 -2.66 27.58
CA GLY A 304 22.01 -2.21 28.50
C GLY A 304 21.43 -1.53 29.74
N ILE A 305 22.28 -0.88 30.52
CA ILE A 305 21.88 -0.16 31.75
C ILE A 305 22.08 1.33 31.51
N TYR A 306 21.09 2.16 31.84
CA TYR A 306 21.20 3.60 31.66
C TYR A 306 22.18 4.18 32.71
N PRO A 307 23.27 4.88 32.31
CA PRO A 307 24.36 5.27 33.20
C PRO A 307 23.97 6.15 34.39
N GLU A 308 22.99 7.05 34.25
CA GLU A 308 22.66 8.02 35.31
C GLU A 308 21.70 7.47 36.37
N THR A 309 20.84 6.51 36.00
CA THR A 309 19.81 5.98 36.91
C THR A 309 19.99 4.52 37.29
N GLY A 310 20.87 3.79 36.60
CA GLY A 310 21.01 2.34 36.79
C GLY A 310 19.81 1.52 36.31
N GLU A 311 18.87 2.12 35.58
CA GLU A 311 17.69 1.42 35.07
C GLU A 311 18.01 0.60 33.81
N GLU A 312 17.47 -0.62 33.72
CA GLU A 312 17.57 -1.45 32.50
C GLU A 312 16.86 -0.80 31.31
N MET A 313 17.56 -0.70 30.18
CA MET A 313 17.01 -0.28 28.91
C MET A 313 16.50 -1.48 28.11
N LYS A 314 15.22 -1.50 27.78
CA LYS A 314 14.56 -2.58 27.04
C LYS A 314 14.06 -2.09 25.68
N ALA A 315 14.46 -2.74 24.60
CA ALA A 315 13.92 -2.53 23.26
C ALA A 315 12.68 -3.42 23.04
N ASN A 316 11.60 -2.82 22.53
CA ASN A 316 10.35 -3.53 22.28
C ASN A 316 9.50 -2.85 21.19
N ILE A 317 8.46 -3.53 20.71
CA ILE A 317 7.51 -3.01 19.72
C ILE A 317 6.15 -2.80 20.40
N GLY A 318 5.65 -1.56 20.33
CA GLY A 318 4.36 -1.17 20.89
C GLY A 318 3.35 -0.78 19.82
N ARG A 319 2.15 -0.38 20.26
CA ARG A 319 1.05 0.04 19.36
C ARG A 319 1.40 1.20 18.42
N PHE A 320 2.39 2.00 18.78
CA PHE A 320 2.82 3.18 18.02
C PHE A 320 4.11 2.95 17.21
N GLY A 321 4.72 1.78 17.33
CA GLY A 321 5.99 1.43 16.69
C GLY A 321 7.07 0.94 17.68
N PRO A 322 8.28 0.68 17.17
CA PRO A 322 9.43 0.26 17.97
C PRO A 322 9.92 1.37 18.91
N TYR A 323 10.33 0.99 20.12
CA TYR A 323 10.79 1.92 21.15
C TYR A 323 11.84 1.28 22.07
N VAL A 324 12.58 2.13 22.77
CA VAL A 324 13.42 1.79 23.93
C VAL A 324 12.76 2.35 25.18
N GLN A 325 12.72 1.56 26.25
CA GLN A 325 12.18 1.94 27.55
C GLN A 325 13.26 1.85 28.62
N ALA A 326 13.37 2.89 29.44
CA ALA A 326 14.12 2.89 30.70
C ALA A 326 13.19 3.37 31.81
N GLY A 327 12.85 2.48 32.75
CA GLY A 327 11.87 2.79 33.80
C GLY A 327 10.51 3.22 33.24
N SER A 328 10.10 4.45 33.52
CA SER A 328 8.84 5.06 33.06
C SER A 328 8.95 5.80 31.72
N ILE A 329 10.14 5.87 31.13
CA ILE A 329 10.43 6.71 29.95
C ILE A 329 10.49 5.86 28.69
N PHE A 330 9.72 6.28 27.70
CA PHE A 330 9.60 5.62 26.39
C PHE A 330 10.17 6.52 25.29
N ALA A 331 11.21 6.04 24.62
CA ALA A 331 11.81 6.69 23.47
C ALA A 331 11.52 5.90 22.19
N SER A 332 10.76 6.50 21.27
CA SER A 332 10.49 5.90 19.96
C SER A 332 11.75 5.82 19.10
N LEU A 333 11.91 4.70 18.39
CA LEU A 333 13.00 4.50 17.43
C LEU A 333 12.70 5.24 16.12
N LYS A 334 13.74 5.80 15.48
CA LYS A 334 13.62 6.47 14.18
C LYS A 334 13.71 5.45 13.05
N ALA A 335 13.44 5.88 11.81
CA ALA A 335 13.43 4.99 10.64
C ALA A 335 14.77 4.27 10.41
N ASP A 336 15.88 4.88 10.80
CA ASP A 336 17.23 4.32 10.64
C ASP A 336 17.62 3.37 11.79
N ASP A 337 16.82 3.30 12.86
CA ASP A 337 17.10 2.50 14.05
C ASP A 337 16.29 1.20 14.02
N ASP A 338 16.96 0.04 14.02
CA ASP A 338 16.31 -1.28 14.09
C ASP A 338 16.22 -1.78 15.54
N VAL A 339 15.01 -2.19 15.95
CA VAL A 339 14.70 -2.68 17.30
C VAL A 339 15.48 -3.94 17.66
N LEU A 340 15.84 -4.77 16.66
CA LEU A 340 16.57 -6.02 16.89
C LEU A 340 18.07 -5.80 17.04
N THR A 341 18.63 -4.70 16.54
CA THR A 341 20.08 -4.48 16.47
C THR A 341 20.57 -3.21 17.18
N ILE A 342 19.67 -2.40 17.74
CA ILE A 342 20.03 -1.17 18.43
C ILE A 342 21.12 -1.37 19.50
N GLY A 343 22.17 -0.55 19.43
CA GLY A 343 23.26 -0.55 20.41
C GLY A 343 23.00 0.34 21.64
N GLU A 344 23.73 0.05 22.71
CA GLU A 344 23.60 0.73 24.01
C GLU A 344 23.82 2.24 23.92
N ASN A 345 24.86 2.70 23.22
CA ASN A 345 25.13 4.13 23.04
C ASN A 345 23.96 4.88 22.39
N ARG A 346 23.32 4.26 21.39
CA ARG A 346 22.17 4.83 20.71
C ARG A 346 20.95 4.85 21.62
N ALA A 347 20.70 3.77 22.36
CA ALA A 347 19.64 3.71 23.36
C ALA A 347 19.79 4.81 24.44
N ILE A 348 21.01 5.03 24.94
CA ILE A 348 21.32 6.10 25.91
C ILE A 348 20.95 7.47 25.34
N THR A 349 21.39 7.79 24.12
CA THR A 349 21.07 9.09 23.51
C THR A 349 19.56 9.31 23.34
N LEU A 350 18.80 8.29 22.94
CA LEU A 350 17.36 8.39 22.77
C LEU A 350 16.62 8.59 24.10
N ILE A 351 17.06 7.90 25.15
CA ILE A 351 16.51 8.05 26.50
C ILE A 351 16.89 9.41 27.10
N ALA A 352 18.13 9.86 26.93
CA ALA A 352 18.61 11.16 27.40
C ALA A 352 17.83 12.32 26.74
N ASP A 353 17.68 12.30 25.41
CA ASP A 353 16.88 13.28 24.65
C ASP A 353 15.43 13.35 25.15
N LYS A 354 14.86 12.20 25.52
CA LYS A 354 13.49 12.12 26.04
C LYS A 354 13.39 12.60 27.49
N ARG A 355 14.38 12.27 28.33
CA ARG A 355 14.50 12.79 29.71
C ARG A 355 14.63 14.30 29.73
N GLU A 356 15.45 14.86 28.85
CA GLU A 356 15.63 16.30 28.73
C GLU A 356 14.31 17.00 28.33
N LYS A 357 13.58 16.43 27.36
CA LYS A 357 12.27 16.93 26.93
C LYS A 357 11.16 16.72 27.96
N ALA A 358 11.28 15.73 28.83
CA ALA A 358 10.33 15.50 29.93
C ALA A 358 10.46 16.58 31.02
N GLY A 359 11.62 17.22 31.12
CA GLY A 359 11.89 18.32 32.04
C GLY A 359 12.42 17.86 33.40
N LYS A 360 13.11 18.78 34.10
CA LYS A 360 13.60 18.58 35.47
C LYS A 360 12.48 18.94 36.44
N GLU A 361 12.21 18.08 37.43
CA GLU A 361 11.26 18.38 38.50
C GLU A 361 11.87 19.44 39.44
N ILE A 362 11.16 20.55 39.68
CA ILE A 362 11.60 21.65 40.56
C ILE A 362 10.91 21.59 41.93
N GLY A 363 9.75 20.94 42.01
CA GLY A 363 9.04 20.69 43.27
C GLY A 363 7.54 20.52 43.07
N LYS A 364 6.81 20.35 44.18
CA LYS A 364 5.35 20.14 44.17
C LYS A 364 4.61 21.46 44.23
N HIS A 365 3.51 21.57 43.49
CA HIS A 365 2.64 22.74 43.54
C HIS A 365 1.86 22.78 44.88
N PRO A 366 1.82 23.91 45.60
CA PRO A 366 1.26 23.99 46.95
C PRO A 366 -0.26 23.75 47.01
N ASP A 367 -0.99 23.97 45.92
CA ASP A 367 -2.45 23.83 45.90
C ASP A 367 -2.94 22.40 45.61
N ASP A 368 -2.14 21.56 44.94
CA ASP A 368 -2.55 20.19 44.56
C ASP A 368 -1.52 19.08 44.82
N GLY A 369 -0.33 19.43 45.32
CA GLY A 369 0.73 18.47 45.67
C GLY A 369 1.39 17.77 44.47
N GLU A 370 1.05 18.16 43.25
CA GLU A 370 1.53 17.53 42.02
C GLU A 370 2.86 18.17 41.55
N PRO A 371 3.77 17.39 40.93
CA PRO A 371 5.08 17.85 40.54
C PRO A 371 5.04 18.87 39.38
N ILE A 372 5.89 19.88 39.49
CA ILE A 372 6.13 20.91 38.49
C ILE A 372 7.43 20.59 37.75
N PHE A 373 7.36 20.49 36.42
CA PHE A 373 8.51 20.20 35.57
C PHE A 373 8.96 21.44 34.80
N VAL A 374 10.26 21.63 34.65
CA VAL A 374 10.86 22.67 33.81
C VAL A 374 11.61 22.06 32.64
N ALA A 375 11.24 22.48 31.44
CA ALA A 375 11.81 22.01 30.19
C ALA A 375 12.06 23.20 29.24
N VAL A 376 12.89 22.99 28.21
CA VAL A 376 13.19 24.02 27.21
C VAL A 376 12.41 23.72 25.93
N GLY A 377 11.70 24.72 25.43
CA GLY A 377 10.87 24.60 24.22
C GLY A 377 11.32 25.56 23.13
N ARG A 378 10.59 25.56 22.01
CA ARG A 378 10.82 26.46 20.86
C ARG A 378 10.82 27.96 21.21
N TRP A 379 10.26 28.33 22.37
CA TRP A 379 10.03 29.72 22.78
C TRP A 379 10.75 30.08 24.10
N GLY A 380 11.81 29.35 24.44
CA GLY A 380 12.53 29.48 25.71
C GLY A 380 12.08 28.45 26.76
N PRO A 381 12.60 28.55 28.00
CA PRO A 381 12.22 27.70 29.11
C PRO A 381 10.72 27.79 29.42
N PHE A 382 10.12 26.66 29.76
CA PHE A 382 8.73 26.58 30.15
C PHE A 382 8.55 25.64 31.33
N VAL A 383 7.53 25.95 32.11
CA VAL A 383 7.07 25.21 33.25
C VAL A 383 5.81 24.43 32.84
N LYS A 384 5.77 23.16 33.19
CA LYS A 384 4.64 22.27 32.94
C LYS A 384 4.08 21.76 34.27
N HIS A 385 2.80 22.00 34.47
CA HIS A 385 2.01 21.45 35.57
C HIS A 385 0.69 20.92 34.99
N LYS A 386 0.44 19.62 35.16
CA LYS A 386 -0.67 18.89 34.50
C LYS A 386 -0.77 19.16 32.98
N LYS A 387 -1.80 19.90 32.55
CA LYS A 387 -2.04 20.32 31.15
C LYS A 387 -1.60 21.76 30.88
N THR A 388 -1.25 22.51 31.92
CA THR A 388 -0.86 23.91 31.84
C THR A 388 0.63 24.00 31.50
N ILE A 389 0.93 24.68 30.39
CA ILE A 389 2.30 24.97 29.94
C ILE A 389 2.48 26.48 30.00
N ALA A 390 3.35 26.96 30.88
CA ALA A 390 3.67 28.38 31.07
C ALA A 390 5.10 28.66 30.61
N ASN A 391 5.28 29.51 29.60
CA ASN A 391 6.61 29.91 29.15
C ASN A 391 7.14 31.02 30.07
N ILE A 392 8.39 30.89 30.52
CA ILE A 392 9.12 31.93 31.24
C ILE A 392 10.14 32.50 30.26
N ARG A 393 10.00 33.78 29.95
CA ARG A 393 10.94 34.49 29.07
C ARG A 393 12.02 35.15 29.92
N ASP A 394 13.19 35.32 29.32
CA ASP A 394 14.29 36.12 29.88
C ASP A 394 14.95 35.53 31.15
N VAL A 395 14.86 34.21 31.35
CA VAL A 395 15.49 33.47 32.45
C VAL A 395 16.05 32.16 31.89
N GLU A 396 17.23 31.73 32.34
CA GLU A 396 17.79 30.44 31.97
C GLU A 396 17.12 29.28 32.71
N ARG A 397 17.25 28.05 32.19
CA ARG A 397 16.56 26.86 32.72
C ARG A 397 16.87 26.63 34.20
N ASP A 398 18.13 26.82 34.60
CA ASP A 398 18.62 26.46 35.93
C ASP A 398 18.33 27.52 36.99
N ASP A 399 17.97 28.74 36.57
CA ASP A 399 17.63 29.86 37.46
C ASP A 399 16.12 29.92 37.81
N ILE A 400 15.31 29.02 37.27
CA ILE A 400 13.87 29.00 37.53
C ILE A 400 13.60 28.41 38.92
N THR A 401 13.16 29.25 39.84
CA THR A 401 12.76 28.83 41.19
C THR A 401 11.30 28.36 41.24
N LEU A 402 10.95 27.60 42.29
CA LEU A 402 9.59 27.12 42.52
C LEU A 402 8.57 28.29 42.55
N GLU A 403 8.96 29.43 43.12
CA GLU A 403 8.11 30.62 43.21
C GLU A 403 7.82 31.25 41.85
N MET A 404 8.83 31.34 40.98
CA MET A 404 8.68 31.83 39.61
C MET A 404 7.79 30.91 38.78
N ALA A 405 7.93 29.59 38.98
CA ALA A 405 7.11 28.58 38.35
C ALA A 405 5.62 28.68 38.75
N ILE A 406 5.33 28.82 40.05
CA ILE A 406 3.96 28.98 40.55
C ILE A 406 3.33 30.27 40.01
N LYS A 407 4.09 31.39 40.01
CA LYS A 407 3.61 32.67 39.48
C LYS A 407 3.28 32.58 38.00
N ALA A 408 4.14 31.95 37.20
CA ALA A 408 3.94 31.78 35.77
C ALA A 408 2.72 30.89 35.45
N ILE A 409 2.49 29.82 36.23
CA ILE A 409 1.32 28.95 36.10
C ILE A 409 0.04 29.72 36.44
N LYS A 410 0.01 30.44 37.58
CA LYS A 410 -1.15 31.25 38.00
C LYS A 410 -1.49 32.35 37.00
N GLU A 411 -0.50 33.04 36.45
CA GLU A 411 -0.71 34.05 35.40
C GLU A 411 -1.28 33.46 34.11
N LYS A 412 -0.87 32.24 33.74
CA LYS A 412 -1.39 31.53 32.56
C LYS A 412 -2.81 31.03 32.78
N GLU A 413 -3.12 30.49 33.95
CA GLU A 413 -4.47 30.07 34.31
C GLU A 413 -5.43 31.27 34.35
N ALA A 414 -5.00 32.39 34.93
CA ALA A 414 -5.76 33.65 34.94
C ALA A 414 -6.01 34.22 33.52
N LYS A 415 -5.05 34.09 32.60
CA LYS A 415 -5.22 34.49 31.19
C LYS A 415 -6.11 33.54 30.38
N SER A 416 -6.19 32.26 30.77
CA SER A 416 -7.05 31.27 30.11
C SER A 416 -8.55 31.41 30.42
N GLY A 417 -8.90 32.17 31.48
CA GLY A 417 -10.27 32.41 31.91
C GLY A 417 -11.06 33.48 31.13
N LYS A 418 -10.43 34.23 30.21
CA LYS A 418 -11.11 35.26 29.40
C LYS A 418 -11.48 34.73 28.00
N THR A 419 -12.64 34.09 27.94
CA THR A 419 -13.53 33.84 26.79
C THR A 419 -12.90 33.51 25.42
N THR A 420 -13.12 32.28 24.96
CA THR A 420 -13.72 32.08 23.62
C THR A 420 -14.82 31.02 23.68
N LYS A 421 -16.02 31.47 23.30
CA LYS A 421 -17.23 30.71 22.95
C LYS A 421 -16.91 29.43 22.18
N ALA A 422 -17.66 28.37 22.51
CA ALA A 422 -17.77 27.15 21.73
C ALA A 422 -18.00 27.46 20.24
N SER A 423 -17.09 27.01 19.36
CA SER A 423 -17.35 26.98 17.93
C SER A 423 -17.92 25.62 17.56
N ALA A 424 -19.22 25.62 17.28
CA ALA A 424 -19.90 24.55 16.58
C ALA A 424 -19.15 24.16 15.29
N LYS A 425 -19.17 22.85 15.00
CA LYS A 425 -18.78 22.23 13.73
C LYS A 425 -19.29 23.07 12.55
N LYS A 426 -18.37 23.61 11.75
CA LYS A 426 -18.67 24.07 10.39
C LYS A 426 -17.97 23.14 9.39
N ALA A 427 -18.77 22.65 8.46
CA ALA A 427 -18.41 21.68 7.44
C ALA A 427 -17.21 22.12 6.60
N ALA A 428 -16.37 21.15 6.22
CA ALA A 428 -15.27 21.34 5.30
C ALA A 428 -15.79 21.67 3.90
N THR A 429 -15.65 22.93 3.50
CA THR A 429 -15.78 23.36 2.11
C THR A 429 -14.52 22.99 1.32
N LYS A 430 -14.78 22.50 0.10
CA LYS A 430 -13.84 21.97 -0.89
C LYS A 430 -12.66 22.90 -1.16
N LYS A 431 -11.45 22.33 -1.18
CA LYS A 431 -10.21 22.97 -1.64
C LYS A 431 -10.18 22.92 -3.18
N ALA A 432 -10.21 24.09 -3.82
CA ALA A 432 -9.94 24.26 -5.24
C ALA A 432 -8.41 24.22 -5.50
N PRO A 433 -7.96 23.76 -6.68
CA PRO A 433 -6.55 23.45 -6.95
C PRO A 433 -5.68 24.71 -7.12
N ALA A 434 -4.41 24.58 -6.71
CA ALA A 434 -3.40 25.62 -6.78
C ALA A 434 -3.08 26.03 -8.22
N LYS A 435 -3.19 27.32 -8.53
CA LYS A 435 -2.73 27.93 -9.78
C LYS A 435 -1.20 27.94 -9.86
N LYS A 436 -0.69 27.42 -10.97
CA LYS A 436 0.69 27.56 -11.50
C LYS A 436 1.18 29.00 -11.37
N LYS A 437 2.36 29.20 -10.76
CA LYS A 437 3.17 30.41 -10.95
C LYS A 437 3.77 30.38 -12.36
N THR A 438 3.41 31.36 -13.16
CA THR A 438 4.04 31.70 -14.44
C THR A 438 5.42 32.28 -14.17
N ALA A 439 6.44 31.73 -14.85
CA ALA A 439 7.79 32.29 -14.88
C ALA A 439 7.79 33.56 -15.76
N ALA A 440 8.35 34.63 -15.21
CA ALA A 440 8.50 35.91 -15.90
C ALA A 440 9.63 35.85 -16.94
N LYS A 441 9.36 36.47 -18.09
CA LYS A 441 10.25 36.69 -19.24
C LYS A 441 11.56 37.39 -18.83
N LYS A 442 12.69 36.90 -19.33
CA LYS A 442 13.96 37.63 -19.40
C LYS A 442 14.16 38.15 -20.85
N PRO A 443 14.65 39.39 -21.08
CA PRO A 443 14.67 39.99 -22.42
C PRO A 443 15.77 39.41 -23.33
N ALA A 444 15.49 39.48 -24.63
CA ALA A 444 16.30 38.99 -25.73
C ALA A 444 17.69 39.65 -25.83
N ALA A 445 18.73 38.84 -25.99
CA ALA A 445 20.05 39.27 -26.43
C ALA A 445 20.12 39.27 -27.97
N LYS A 446 20.45 40.44 -28.54
CA LYS A 446 20.67 40.67 -29.97
C LYS A 446 21.77 39.76 -30.52
N LYS A 447 21.45 38.96 -31.55
CA LYS A 447 22.44 38.35 -32.45
C LYS A 447 22.84 39.38 -33.50
N THR A 448 24.10 39.80 -33.47
CA THR A 448 24.78 40.52 -34.54
C THR A 448 25.11 39.57 -35.67
N THR A 449 24.61 39.89 -36.86
CA THR A 449 24.95 39.28 -38.14
C THR A 449 26.39 39.64 -38.53
N LYS A 450 27.25 38.63 -38.75
CA LYS A 450 28.55 38.83 -39.41
C LYS A 450 28.51 38.19 -40.79
N LYS A 451 28.58 39.08 -41.78
CA LYS A 451 28.61 38.90 -43.23
C LYS A 451 29.86 38.09 -43.61
N LYS A 452 29.69 37.02 -44.40
CA LYS A 452 30.77 36.27 -45.04
C LYS A 452 31.11 37.01 -46.34
N ALA A 453 32.34 37.51 -46.45
CA ALA A 453 32.93 38.00 -47.69
C ALA A 453 33.90 36.93 -48.22
N ALA A 454 33.89 36.75 -49.54
CA ALA A 454 34.76 35.87 -50.30
C ALA A 454 36.07 36.58 -50.68
N ALA A 455 37.15 35.80 -50.76
CA ALA A 455 38.44 35.94 -51.48
C ALA A 455 39.34 34.85 -50.87
N ASP A 456 40.07 34.00 -51.58
CA ASP A 456 40.52 33.87 -52.97
C ASP A 456 40.54 32.35 -53.29
#